data_AF-A0A3C0M983-F1
#
_entry.id   AF-A0A3C0M983-F1
#
_cell.length_a   1.000
_cell.length_b   1.000
_cell.length_c   1.000
_cell.angle_alpha   90.00
_cell.angle_beta   90.00
_cell.angle_gamma   90.00
#
_symmetry.space_group_name_H-M   'P 1'
#
loop_
_entity.id
_entity.type
_entity.pdbx_description
1 polymer ?
#
loop_
_entity_poly.entity_id
_entity_poly.type
_entity_poly.pdbx_seq_one_letter_code
_entity_poly.pdbx_strand_id
1 'polypeptide(L)'
;MRLMLAPLAAAVVLILGSTLVPGGWEQAFMKLHDQDYAAAKADFESKYARGLVTRDVVLPLSDLYVRSGEVDRAITVLQAYASSHPSELDIAKRLQDLLAEAQ
;
A
#
# COMPACT_ATOMS: atom_id res chain seq x y z
N MET A 1 -1.51 69.28 -16.11
CA MET A 1 -1.06 68.68 -17.38
C MET A 1 -1.32 67.19 -17.31
N ARG A 2 -2.20 66.64 -18.16
CA ARG A 2 -2.56 65.21 -18.18
C ARG A 2 -1.76 64.50 -19.28
N LEU A 3 -1.04 63.44 -18.93
CA LEU A 3 -0.46 62.39 -19.81
C LEU A 3 -0.49 61.10 -18.95
N MET A 4 -1.47 60.21 -19.02
CA MET A 4 -1.74 59.13 -19.99
C MET A 4 -0.58 58.13 -20.20
N LEU A 5 -0.76 56.91 -19.68
CA LEU A 5 -0.33 55.56 -20.16
C LEU A 5 -0.27 54.62 -18.94
N ALA A 6 -1.35 53.92 -18.59
CA ALA A 6 -1.70 52.57 -19.06
C ALA A 6 -0.91 51.45 -18.34
N PRO A 7 -1.57 50.32 -18.02
CA PRO A 7 -1.42 49.60 -16.76
C PRO A 7 -0.36 48.50 -16.86
N LEU A 8 0.53 48.41 -15.86
CA LEU A 8 1.38 47.22 -15.71
C LEU A 8 0.71 46.24 -14.75
N ALA A 9 -0.45 45.76 -15.17
CA ALA A 9 -0.97 44.47 -14.73
C ALA A 9 -0.09 43.39 -15.36
N ALA A 10 0.91 42.89 -14.65
CA ALA A 10 1.54 41.56 -14.85
C ALA A 10 2.83 41.43 -14.03
N ALA A 11 2.76 41.53 -12.70
CA ALA A 11 3.85 41.01 -11.85
C ALA A 11 3.39 40.58 -10.46
N VAL A 12 2.07 40.45 -10.24
CA VAL A 12 1.46 39.96 -8.98
C VAL A 12 0.61 38.72 -9.26
N VAL A 13 1.06 37.88 -10.19
CA VAL A 13 0.62 36.50 -10.35
C VAL A 13 1.86 35.81 -10.86
N LEU A 14 2.62 35.14 -9.98
CA LEU A 14 3.61 34.09 -10.31
C LEU A 14 4.56 33.75 -9.14
N ILE A 15 4.44 34.37 -7.95
CA ILE A 15 5.32 34.04 -6.80
C ILE A 15 4.59 33.25 -5.69
N LEU A 16 3.25 33.26 -5.63
CA LEU A 16 2.50 32.57 -4.57
C LEU A 16 2.10 31.11 -4.91
N GLY A 17 2.53 30.58 -6.05
CA GLY A 17 2.25 29.19 -6.46
C GLY A 17 3.33 28.17 -6.07
N SER A 18 4.46 28.62 -5.51
CA SER A 18 5.64 27.77 -5.27
C SER A 18 5.87 27.41 -3.81
N THR A 19 4.99 27.81 -2.89
CA THR A 19 5.21 27.66 -1.43
C THR A 19 4.19 26.77 -0.73
N LEU A 20 3.51 25.86 -1.45
CA LEU A 20 2.66 24.87 -0.80
C LEU A 20 2.71 23.51 -1.52
N VAL A 21 3.91 22.93 -1.60
CA VAL A 21 4.06 21.48 -1.56
C VAL A 21 4.06 21.11 -0.07
N PRO A 22 3.00 20.51 0.49
CA PRO A 22 3.08 19.86 1.79
C PRO A 22 3.92 18.57 1.65
N GLY A 23 4.67 18.21 2.70
CA GLY A 23 5.07 16.82 2.92
C GLY A 23 6.54 16.41 2.68
N GLY A 24 7.52 17.11 3.27
CA GLY A 24 8.88 16.53 3.41
C GLY A 24 8.97 15.47 4.53
N TRP A 25 8.19 15.66 5.60
CA TRP A 25 8.19 14.78 6.79
C TRP A 25 7.25 13.59 6.66
N GLU A 26 6.22 13.70 5.81
CA GLU A 26 5.31 12.59 5.49
C GLU A 26 6.00 11.51 4.65
N GLN A 27 6.92 11.90 3.75
CA GLN A 27 7.65 10.93 2.91
C GLN A 27 8.67 10.09 3.68
N ALA A 28 9.35 10.68 4.66
CA ALA A 28 10.32 9.94 5.48
C ALA A 28 9.65 8.88 6.35
N PHE A 29 8.50 9.21 6.95
CA PHE A 29 7.72 8.28 7.75
C PHE A 29 7.07 7.19 6.88
N MET A 30 6.56 7.57 5.70
CA MET A 30 5.99 6.62 4.73
C MET A 30 7.04 5.63 4.20
N LYS A 31 8.27 6.10 3.91
CA LYS A 31 9.39 5.21 3.51
C LYS A 31 9.84 4.27 4.62
N LEU A 32 9.89 4.73 5.87
CA LEU A 32 10.30 3.89 6.99
C LEU A 32 9.32 2.72 7.17
N HIS A 33 8.03 3.02 7.05
CA HIS A 33 6.94 2.08 7.19
C HIS A 33 6.86 1.10 6.00
N ASP A 34 7.09 1.59 4.78
CA ASP A 34 7.24 0.76 3.57
C ASP A 34 8.44 -0.19 3.67
N GLN A 35 9.58 0.31 4.16
CA GLN A 35 10.78 -0.51 4.37
C GLN A 35 10.52 -1.62 5.40
N ASP A 36 9.80 -1.32 6.47
CA ASP A 36 9.43 -2.31 7.49
C ASP A 36 8.50 -3.39 6.89
N TYR A 37 7.52 -2.98 6.08
CA TYR A 37 6.63 -3.92 5.37
C TYR A 37 7.37 -4.79 4.37
N ALA A 38 8.30 -4.24 3.60
CA ALA A 38 9.11 -5.00 2.65
C ALA A 38 9.99 -6.02 3.39
N ALA A 39 10.60 -5.63 4.50
CA ALA A 39 11.41 -6.53 5.33
C ALA A 39 10.55 -7.63 5.97
N ALA A 40 9.40 -7.29 6.54
CA ALA A 40 8.45 -8.24 7.12
C ALA A 40 7.94 -9.22 6.07
N LYS A 41 7.57 -8.73 4.89
CA LYS A 41 7.14 -9.56 3.77
C LYS A 41 8.22 -10.56 3.39
N ALA A 42 9.46 -10.12 3.22
CA ALA A 42 10.58 -11.01 2.88
C ALA A 42 10.82 -12.09 3.95
N ASP A 43 10.69 -11.77 5.24
CA ASP A 43 10.78 -12.74 6.34
C ASP A 43 9.66 -13.80 6.25
N PHE A 44 8.41 -13.37 6.06
CA PHE A 44 7.29 -14.29 5.93
C PHE A 44 7.33 -15.12 4.63
N GLU A 45 7.76 -14.53 3.51
CA GLU A 45 8.01 -15.25 2.25
C GLU A 45 9.07 -16.34 2.46
N SER A 46 10.15 -16.03 3.18
CA SER A 46 11.19 -17.00 3.53
C SER A 46 10.64 -18.13 4.40
N LYS A 47 9.84 -17.82 5.43
CA LYS A 47 9.17 -18.82 6.27
C LYS A 47 8.25 -19.72 5.45
N TYR A 48 7.43 -19.13 4.59
CA TYR A 48 6.51 -19.85 3.71
C TYR A 48 7.28 -20.75 2.72
N ALA A 49 8.35 -20.24 2.10
CA ALA A 49 9.21 -21.00 1.18
C ALA A 49 9.94 -22.17 1.86
N ARG A 50 10.21 -22.06 3.16
CA ARG A 50 10.75 -23.15 4.00
C ARG A 50 9.70 -24.20 4.39
N GLY A 51 8.46 -24.06 3.92
CA GLY A 51 7.36 -24.98 4.19
C GLY A 51 6.59 -24.69 5.48
N LEU A 52 6.82 -23.54 6.12
CA LEU A 52 6.04 -23.11 7.29
C LEU A 52 4.70 -22.51 6.82
N VAL A 53 3.83 -23.36 6.30
CA VAL A 53 2.48 -23.01 5.85
C VAL A 53 1.52 -23.09 7.05
N THR A 54 1.69 -22.17 8.01
CA THR A 54 0.84 -22.07 9.21
C THR A 54 -0.01 -20.81 9.16
N ARG A 55 -1.11 -20.79 9.93
CA ARG A 55 -1.96 -19.59 10.06
C ARG A 55 -1.16 -18.32 10.38
N ASP A 56 -0.20 -18.44 11.29
CA ASP A 56 0.66 -17.34 11.77
C ASP A 56 1.62 -16.81 10.71
N VAL A 57 1.86 -17.56 9.63
CA VAL A 57 2.66 -17.10 8.48
C VAL A 57 1.75 -16.64 7.35
N VAL A 58 0.73 -17.43 7.01
CA VAL A 58 -0.12 -17.19 5.84
C VAL A 58 -0.96 -15.92 5.99
N LEU A 59 -1.57 -15.69 7.16
CA LEU A 59 -2.38 -14.49 7.38
C LEU A 59 -1.57 -13.19 7.25
N PRO A 60 -0.48 -12.97 8.02
CA PRO A 60 0.31 -11.75 7.87
C PRO A 60 0.94 -11.64 6.48
N LEU A 61 1.39 -12.74 5.87
CA LEU A 61 1.92 -12.69 4.51
C LEU A 61 0.86 -12.24 3.50
N SER A 62 -0.37 -12.73 3.61
CA SER A 62 -1.46 -12.30 2.75
C SER A 62 -1.83 -10.82 2.95
N ASP A 63 -1.85 -10.32 4.19
CA ASP A 63 -2.12 -8.92 4.49
C ASP A 63 -1.03 -8.01 3.90
N LEU A 64 0.24 -8.42 4.02
CA LEU A 64 1.37 -7.71 3.43
C LEU A 64 1.30 -7.68 1.90
N TYR A 65 0.88 -8.78 1.27
CA TYR A 65 0.65 -8.80 -0.18
C TYR A 65 -0.48 -7.85 -0.59
N VAL A 66 -1.60 -7.83 0.14
CA VAL A 66 -2.71 -6.89 -0.14
C VAL A 66 -2.26 -5.44 -0.02
N ARG A 67 -1.54 -5.10 1.06
CA ARG A 67 -0.98 -3.74 1.26
C ARG A 67 -0.02 -3.31 0.16
N SER A 68 0.72 -4.28 -0.40
CA SER A 68 1.67 -4.06 -1.49
C SER A 68 1.00 -4.05 -2.88
N GLY A 69 -0.32 -4.21 -2.95
CA GLY A 69 -1.09 -4.30 -4.20
C GLY A 69 -1.01 -5.65 -4.91
N GLU A 70 -0.36 -6.65 -4.30
CA GLU A 70 -0.20 -8.01 -4.83
C GLU A 70 -1.37 -8.92 -4.42
N VAL A 71 -2.60 -8.47 -4.64
CA VAL A 71 -3.83 -9.17 -4.20
C VAL A 71 -3.90 -10.62 -4.71
N ASP A 72 -3.46 -10.87 -5.95
CA ASP A 72 -3.43 -12.21 -6.55
C ASP A 72 -2.52 -13.19 -5.78
N ARG A 73 -1.37 -12.70 -5.29
CA ARG A 73 -0.47 -13.49 -4.45
C ARG A 73 -1.07 -13.75 -3.08
N ALA A 74 -1.77 -12.77 -2.50
CA ALA A 74 -2.50 -12.93 -1.25
C ALA A 74 -3.55 -14.04 -1.36
N ILE A 75 -4.35 -14.03 -2.43
CA ILE A 75 -5.36 -15.05 -2.74
C ILE A 75 -4.69 -16.42 -2.88
N THR A 76 -3.59 -16.50 -3.63
CA THR A 76 -2.88 -17.77 -3.87
C THR A 76 -2.42 -18.43 -2.57
N VAL A 77 -1.77 -17.69 -1.67
CA VAL A 77 -1.27 -18.25 -0.40
C VAL A 77 -2.41 -18.63 0.55
N LEU A 78 -3.46 -17.80 0.63
CA LEU A 78 -4.66 -18.09 1.45
C LEU A 78 -5.42 -19.30 0.93
N GLN A 79 -5.56 -19.43 -0.39
CA GLN A 79 -6.26 -20.55 -1.03
C GLN A 79 -5.53 -21.87 -0.81
N ALA A 80 -4.19 -21.88 -0.93
CA ALA A 80 -3.39 -23.06 -0.64
C ALA A 80 -3.55 -23.53 0.81
N TYR A 81 -3.55 -22.58 1.75
CA TYR A 81 -3.79 -22.87 3.17
C TYR A 81 -5.22 -23.34 3.46
N ALA A 82 -6.23 -22.64 2.94
CA ALA A 82 -7.64 -23.00 3.11
C ALA A 82 -7.96 -24.39 2.56
N SER A 83 -7.33 -24.78 1.44
CA SER A 83 -7.50 -26.11 0.84
C SER A 83 -6.99 -27.24 1.75
N SER A 84 -5.96 -26.97 2.55
CA SER A 84 -5.42 -27.92 3.54
C SER A 84 -6.15 -27.85 4.90
N HIS A 85 -6.82 -26.73 5.18
CA HIS A 85 -7.50 -26.44 6.43
C HIS A 85 -8.97 -26.02 6.21
N PRO A 86 -9.82 -26.88 5.60
CA PRO A 86 -11.19 -26.51 5.23
C PRO A 86 -12.11 -26.21 6.42
N SER A 87 -11.72 -26.61 7.64
CA SER A 87 -12.47 -26.35 8.87
C SER A 87 -12.30 -24.91 9.41
N GLU A 88 -11.29 -24.18 8.95
CA GLU A 88 -11.01 -22.80 9.39
C GLU A 88 -11.90 -21.81 8.61
N LEU A 89 -13.15 -21.66 9.06
CA LEU A 89 -14.14 -20.79 8.41
C LEU A 89 -13.68 -19.32 8.29
N ASP A 90 -12.90 -18.83 9.25
CA ASP A 90 -12.31 -17.48 9.23
C ASP A 90 -11.41 -17.25 8.00
N ILE A 91 -10.59 -18.24 7.68
CA ILE A 91 -9.68 -18.22 6.51
C ILE A 91 -10.49 -18.28 5.22
N ALA A 92 -11.49 -19.16 5.15
CA ALA A 92 -12.37 -19.24 3.99
C ALA A 92 -13.10 -17.91 3.75
N LYS A 93 -13.58 -17.28 4.81
CA LYS A 93 -14.23 -15.96 4.73
C LYS A 93 -13.27 -14.87 4.27
N ARG A 94 -12.04 -14.83 4.79
CA ARG A 94 -11.02 -13.87 4.35
C ARG A 94 -10.64 -14.07 2.88
N LEU A 95 -10.56 -15.31 2.42
CA LEU A 95 -10.33 -15.61 1.01
C LEU A 95 -11.50 -15.11 0.13
N GLN A 96 -12.74 -15.30 0.56
CA GLN A 96 -13.92 -14.80 -0.16
C GLN A 96 -13.96 -13.27 -0.24
N ASP A 97 -13.62 -12.60 0.85
CA ASP A 97 -13.49 -11.14 0.94
C ASP A 97 -12.49 -10.62 -0.11
N LEU A 98 -11.27 -11.17 -0.12
CA LEU A 98 -10.24 -10.79 -1.09
C LEU A 98 -10.63 -11.09 -2.55
N LEU A 99 -11.33 -12.20 -2.79
CA LEU A 99 -11.83 -12.53 -4.13
C LEU A 99 -12.91 -11.54 -4.59
N ALA A 100 -13.75 -11.06 -3.69
CA ALA A 100 -14.79 -10.08 -4.00
C ALA A 100 -14.19 -8.68 -4.27
N GLU A 101 -13.12 -8.30 -3.57
CA GLU A 101 -12.40 -7.04 -3.78
C GLU A 101 -11.60 -7.00 -5.10
N ALA A 102 -11.24 -8.16 -5.64
CA ALA A 102 -10.43 -8.28 -6.86
C ALA A 102 -11.25 -8.25 -8.17
N GLN A 103 -12.59 -8.24 -8.11
CA GLN A 103 -13.50 -8.18 -9.28
C GLN A 103 -13.97 -6.76 -9.59
#